data_AF-A0A2M8Q4M0-F1
#
_entry.id   AF-A0A2M8Q4M0-F1
#
_cell.length_a   1.000
_cell.length_b   1.000
_cell.length_c   1.000
_cell.angle_alpha   90.00
_cell.angle_beta   90.00
_cell.angle_gamma   90.00
#
_symmetry.space_group_name_H-M   'P 1'
#
loop_
_entity.id
_entity.type
_entity.pdbx_description
1 polymer ?
#
loop_
_entity_poly.entity_id
_entity_poly.type
_entity_poly.pdbx_seq_one_letter_code
_entity_poly.pdbx_strand_id
1 'polypeptide(L)'
;MNKRIMILLPLLLVALVGCRRGEIQEIKRNADGTVDVTVRYTENDFAEMIDLALQEHGNPLLRDPQVDLQNNQVVITGEHDKRDGSGERVSGSMIATVSVENGALLFQVVSAEFEGEPVDQAQIAEFNANMKQRMESRAAREGRVVEMLDVVLTDDYVDLTFRVDRRND
;
A
#
# COMPACT_ATOMS: atom_id res chain seq x y z
N MET A 1 -18.76 -14.17 32.51
CA MET A 1 -17.72 -13.64 31.61
C MET A 1 -17.40 -12.21 32.01
N ASN A 2 -16.15 -11.96 32.39
CA ASN A 2 -15.71 -10.76 33.09
C ASN A 2 -15.66 -9.53 32.17
N LYS A 3 -16.54 -8.55 32.41
CA LYS A 3 -16.61 -7.24 31.73
C LYS A 3 -15.33 -6.38 31.85
N ARG A 4 -14.32 -6.83 32.60
CA ARG A 4 -13.07 -6.10 32.85
C ARG A 4 -12.01 -6.26 31.74
N ILE A 5 -12.18 -7.19 30.80
CA ILE A 5 -11.25 -7.40 29.67
C ILE A 5 -11.58 -6.50 28.46
N MET A 6 -12.75 -5.85 28.45
CA MET A 6 -13.27 -5.11 27.29
C MET A 6 -12.55 -3.77 27.00
N ILE A 7 -11.76 -3.24 27.95
CA ILE A 7 -11.03 -1.97 27.79
C ILE A 7 -9.58 -2.21 27.31
N LEU A 8 -9.04 -3.43 27.44
CA LEU A 8 -7.65 -3.74 27.09
C LEU A 8 -7.40 -3.91 25.58
N LEU A 9 -8.43 -4.24 24.79
CA LEU A 9 -8.30 -4.47 23.35
C LEU A 9 -8.12 -3.18 22.52
N PRO A 10 -8.86 -2.07 22.74
CA PRO A 10 -8.55 -0.82 22.06
C PRO A 10 -7.19 -0.24 22.48
N LEU A 11 -6.75 -0.50 23.72
CA LEU A 11 -5.42 -0.09 24.19
C LEU A 11 -4.28 -0.83 23.48
N LEU A 12 -4.50 -2.10 23.10
CA LEU A 12 -3.53 -2.90 22.33
C LEU A 12 -3.48 -2.47 20.85
N LEU A 13 -4.61 -2.04 20.27
CA LEU A 13 -4.64 -1.44 18.93
C LEU A 13 -3.88 -0.11 18.89
N VAL A 14 -3.99 0.72 19.94
CA VAL A 14 -3.18 1.95 20.09
C VAL A 14 -1.68 1.64 20.25
N ALA A 15 -1.32 0.51 20.89
CA ALA A 15 0.07 0.10 21.03
C ALA A 15 0.70 -0.38 19.70
N LEU A 16 -0.09 -0.88 18.75
CA LEU A 16 0.35 -1.24 17.38
C LEU A 16 0.54 0.01 16.49
N VAL A 17 -0.19 1.10 16.74
CA VAL A 17 0.07 2.43 16.16
C VAL A 17 1.36 3.05 16.70
N GLY A 18 1.96 2.47 17.75
CA GLY A 18 3.24 2.87 18.32
C GLY A 18 4.43 2.79 17.35
N CYS A 19 4.27 2.20 16.16
CA CYS A 19 5.19 2.34 15.04
C CYS A 19 4.80 3.50 14.09
N ARG A 20 4.32 4.63 14.62
CA ARG A 20 4.35 6.02 14.05
C ARG A 20 3.96 6.29 12.59
N ARG A 21 3.49 5.34 11.80
CA ARG A 21 3.34 5.49 10.34
C ARG A 21 1.92 5.82 9.88
N GLY A 22 0.94 5.91 10.78
CA GLY A 22 -0.41 6.31 10.40
C GLY A 22 -1.22 6.86 11.57
N GLU A 23 -2.05 7.86 11.30
CA GLU A 23 -2.96 8.48 12.25
C GLU A 23 -4.35 7.83 12.14
N ILE A 24 -4.87 7.27 13.23
CA ILE A 24 -6.26 6.80 13.24
C ILE A 24 -7.18 8.01 13.14
N GLN A 25 -7.93 8.11 12.04
CA GLN A 25 -8.93 9.16 11.82
C GLN A 25 -10.27 8.77 12.42
N GLU A 26 -10.69 7.52 12.20
CA GLU A 26 -12.01 7.05 12.59
C GLU A 26 -11.98 5.59 13.07
N ILE A 27 -12.79 5.29 14.08
CA ILE A 27 -13.09 3.93 14.51
C ILE A 27 -14.61 3.79 14.61
N LYS A 28 -15.20 2.99 13.72
CA LYS A 28 -16.64 2.73 13.68
C LYS A 28 -16.92 1.29 14.09
N ARG A 29 -17.75 1.12 15.11
CA ARG A 29 -18.24 -0.21 15.52
C ARG A 29 -19.52 -0.54 14.79
N ASN A 30 -19.56 -1.70 14.15
CA ASN A 30 -20.72 -2.17 13.41
C ASN A 30 -21.65 -3.01 14.30
N ALA A 31 -22.92 -3.14 13.88
CA ALA A 31 -23.95 -3.87 14.62
C ALA A 31 -23.69 -5.40 14.66
N ASP A 32 -22.94 -5.92 13.69
CA ASP A 32 -22.51 -7.32 13.60
C ASP A 32 -21.30 -7.65 14.50
N GLY A 33 -20.76 -6.66 15.21
CA GLY A 33 -19.61 -6.81 16.10
C GLY A 33 -18.25 -6.60 15.44
N THR A 34 -18.21 -6.31 14.12
CA THR A 34 -16.98 -5.91 13.42
C THR A 34 -16.61 -4.45 13.73
N VAL A 35 -15.37 -4.08 13.43
CA VAL A 35 -14.87 -2.71 13.61
C VAL A 35 -14.23 -2.23 12.31
N ASP A 36 -14.73 -1.14 11.78
CA ASP A 36 -14.11 -0.44 10.65
C ASP A 36 -13.16 0.62 11.24
N VAL A 37 -11.93 0.65 10.75
CA VAL A 37 -10.88 1.57 11.19
C VAL A 37 -10.35 2.29 9.96
N THR A 38 -10.32 3.61 10.02
CA THR A 38 -9.70 4.46 9.00
C THR A 38 -8.38 5.00 9.53
N VAL A 39 -7.31 4.71 8.79
CA VAL A 39 -5.95 5.16 9.09
C VAL A 39 -5.47 6.06 7.97
N ARG A 40 -5.01 7.25 8.35
CA ARG A 40 -4.38 8.22 7.46
C ARG A 40 -2.88 8.04 7.44
N TYR A 41 -2.32 8.02 6.24
CA TYR A 41 -0.89 8.03 5.96
C TYR A 41 -0.56 9.36 5.28
N THR A 42 0.51 10.01 5.74
CA THR A 42 1.06 11.16 5.00
C THR A 42 1.76 10.66 3.73
N GLU A 43 2.06 11.57 2.79
CA GLU A 43 2.92 11.24 1.64
C GLU A 43 4.21 10.53 2.05
N ASN A 44 4.91 11.03 3.08
CA ASN A 44 6.14 10.42 3.56
C ASN A 44 5.93 8.99 4.08
N ASP A 45 4.87 8.76 4.85
CA ASP A 45 4.56 7.41 5.36
C ASP A 45 4.24 6.45 4.20
N PHE A 46 3.51 6.94 3.19
CA PHE A 46 3.16 6.17 2.01
C PHE A 46 4.37 5.91 1.10
N ALA A 47 5.27 6.88 0.98
CA ALA A 47 6.54 6.76 0.29
C ALA A 47 7.41 5.64 0.88
N GLU A 48 7.53 5.59 2.22
CA GLU A 48 8.24 4.51 2.90
C GLU A 48 7.61 3.13 2.63
N MET A 49 6.27 3.05 2.57
CA MET A 49 5.59 1.79 2.25
C MET A 49 5.87 1.35 0.81
N ILE A 50 5.86 2.28 -0.15
CA ILE A 50 6.20 1.99 -1.54
C ILE A 50 7.67 1.60 -1.68
N ASP A 51 8.58 2.30 -1.01
CA ASP A 51 10.00 1.98 -1.02
C ASP A 51 10.26 0.57 -0.48
N LEU A 52 9.65 0.20 0.65
CA LEU A 52 9.70 -1.17 1.17
C LEU A 52 9.15 -2.19 0.18
N ALA A 53 8.03 -1.90 -0.48
CA ALA A 53 7.44 -2.78 -1.48
C ALA A 53 8.35 -2.96 -2.71
N LEU A 54 9.00 -1.87 -3.17
CA LEU A 54 9.93 -1.89 -4.30
C LEU A 54 11.25 -2.60 -3.94
N GLN A 55 11.72 -2.50 -2.70
CA GLN A 55 12.92 -3.18 -2.20
C GLN A 55 12.75 -4.69 -1.98
N GLU A 56 11.51 -5.17 -1.75
CA GLU A 56 11.22 -6.61 -1.71
C GLU A 56 11.52 -7.30 -3.07
N HIS A 57 11.80 -6.55 -4.14
CA HIS A 57 12.29 -7.05 -5.41
C HIS A 57 13.82 -7.20 -5.42
N GLY A 58 14.32 -8.42 -5.71
CA GLY A 58 15.77 -8.69 -5.83
C GLY A 58 16.48 -7.89 -6.93
N ASN A 59 15.73 -7.28 -7.85
CA ASN A 59 16.18 -6.18 -8.69
C ASN A 59 15.07 -5.11 -8.72
N PRO A 60 15.18 -4.00 -7.98
CA PRO A 60 14.12 -3.02 -7.89
C PRO A 60 13.98 -2.29 -9.23
N LEU A 61 12.73 -2.13 -9.68
CA LEU A 61 12.41 -1.44 -10.93
C LEU A 61 12.83 0.04 -10.88
N LEU A 62 12.70 0.65 -9.69
CA LEU A 62 13.23 1.97 -9.34
C LEU A 62 14.03 1.87 -8.05
N ARG A 63 15.18 2.55 -8.01
CA ARG A 63 16.02 2.78 -6.83
C ARG A 63 15.78 4.19 -6.34
N ASP A 64 15.95 4.36 -5.02
CA ASP A 64 15.78 5.64 -4.34
C ASP A 64 14.45 6.35 -4.71
N PRO A 65 13.30 5.65 -4.60
CA PRO A 65 12.04 6.18 -5.08
C PRO A 65 11.63 7.43 -4.30
N GLN A 66 11.19 8.45 -5.02
CA GLN A 66 10.44 9.59 -4.51
C GLN A 66 8.98 9.41 -4.90
N VAL A 67 8.09 9.58 -3.93
CA VAL A 67 6.64 9.43 -4.13
C VAL A 67 6.00 10.79 -3.99
N ASP A 68 5.19 11.14 -4.97
CA ASP A 68 4.35 12.34 -5.02
C ASP A 68 2.89 11.88 -5.10
N LEU A 69 2.13 12.17 -4.04
CA LEU A 69 0.71 11.86 -3.99
C LEU A 69 -0.07 12.89 -4.80
N GLN A 70 -0.98 12.40 -5.61
CA GLN A 70 -1.89 13.24 -6.37
C GLN A 70 -3.30 12.69 -6.25
N ASN A 71 -4.30 13.54 -6.48
CA ASN A 71 -5.69 13.13 -6.37
C ASN A 71 -5.98 11.92 -7.30
N ASN A 72 -6.27 10.77 -6.69
CA ASN A 72 -6.49 9.46 -7.34
C ASN A 72 -5.29 8.81 -8.05
N GLN A 73 -4.07 9.34 -7.93
CA GLN A 73 -2.88 8.70 -8.50
C GLN A 73 -1.62 8.94 -7.68
N VAL A 74 -0.63 8.07 -7.86
CA VAL A 74 0.66 8.15 -7.20
C VAL A 74 1.70 8.28 -8.30
N VAL A 75 2.51 9.32 -8.25
CA VAL A 75 3.66 9.50 -9.14
C VAL A 75 4.90 9.06 -8.38
N ILE A 76 5.62 8.09 -8.94
CA ILE A 76 6.85 7.55 -8.36
C ILE A 76 7.98 7.89 -9.32
N THR A 77 8.98 8.59 -8.85
CA THR A 77 10.21 8.87 -9.62
C THR A 77 11.41 8.23 -8.94
N GLY A 78 12.47 7.93 -9.67
CA GLY A 78 13.68 7.34 -9.09
C GLY A 78 14.73 7.02 -10.14
N GLU A 79 15.71 6.21 -9.76
CA GLU A 79 16.78 5.74 -10.64
C GLU A 79 16.50 4.32 -11.16
N HIS A 80 16.84 4.05 -12.41
CA HIS A 80 16.81 2.73 -13.03
C HIS A 80 18.19 2.39 -13.57
N ASP A 81 18.59 1.11 -13.53
CA ASP A 81 19.83 0.68 -14.18
C ASP A 81 19.60 0.63 -15.70
N LYS A 82 20.49 1.24 -16.49
CA LYS A 82 20.36 1.20 -17.96
C LYS A 82 20.26 -0.22 -18.50
N ARG A 83 19.41 -0.39 -19.51
CA ARG A 83 19.19 -1.67 -20.20
C ARG A 83 20.42 -2.15 -20.98
N ASP A 84 21.36 -1.27 -21.30
CA ASP A 84 22.58 -1.57 -22.06
C ASP A 84 23.63 -2.35 -21.24
N GLY A 85 23.39 -2.56 -19.95
CA GLY A 85 24.31 -3.29 -19.07
C GLY A 85 25.57 -2.51 -18.69
N SER A 86 25.64 -1.22 -19.01
CA SER A 86 26.74 -0.32 -18.62
C SER A 86 26.87 -0.15 -17.10
N GLY A 87 25.79 -0.42 -16.35
CA GLY A 87 25.69 -0.15 -14.92
C GLY A 87 25.48 1.34 -14.61
N GLU A 88 25.32 2.18 -15.64
CA GLU A 88 24.89 3.57 -15.46
C GLU A 88 23.44 3.63 -14.99
N ARG A 89 23.13 4.65 -14.20
CA ARG A 89 21.79 4.91 -13.70
C ARG A 89 21.15 6.06 -14.45
N VAL A 90 19.86 5.94 -14.67
CA VAL A 90 19.02 6.89 -15.43
C VAL A 90 17.74 7.17 -14.67
N SER A 91 17.16 8.34 -14.89
CA SER A 91 15.87 8.67 -14.31
C SER A 91 14.78 7.79 -14.88
N GLY A 92 13.88 7.35 -14.01
CA GLY A 92 12.63 6.69 -14.36
C GLY A 92 11.45 7.31 -13.61
N SER A 93 10.26 7.13 -14.17
CA SER A 93 9.01 7.49 -13.52
C SER A 93 7.93 6.44 -13.75
N MET A 94 7.00 6.35 -12.80
CA MET A 94 5.80 5.52 -12.88
C MET A 94 4.63 6.33 -12.36
N ILE A 95 3.47 6.13 -12.97
CA ILE A 95 2.19 6.57 -12.44
C ILE A 95 1.41 5.32 -12.07
N ALA A 96 0.87 5.31 -10.86
CA ALA A 96 0.05 4.22 -10.36
C ALA A 96 -1.27 4.72 -9.80
N THR A 97 -2.27 3.85 -9.80
CA THR A 97 -3.55 4.06 -9.13
C THR A 97 -3.67 3.08 -7.97
N VAL A 98 -4.32 3.52 -6.91
CA VAL A 98 -4.63 2.69 -5.75
C VAL A 98 -6.15 2.55 -5.64
N SER A 99 -6.63 1.32 -5.53
CA SER A 99 -8.07 1.03 -5.40
C SER A 99 -8.30 -0.14 -4.46
N VAL A 100 -9.56 -0.44 -4.16
CA VAL A 100 -9.94 -1.66 -3.42
C VAL A 100 -10.64 -2.61 -4.38
N GLU A 101 -10.14 -3.84 -4.45
CA GLU A 101 -10.73 -4.93 -5.25
C GLU A 101 -10.85 -6.19 -4.39
N ASN A 102 -12.04 -6.79 -4.32
CA ASN A 102 -12.30 -8.03 -3.57
C ASN A 102 -11.85 -8.00 -2.09
N GLY A 103 -11.98 -6.86 -1.43
CA GLY A 103 -11.59 -6.71 -0.03
C GLY A 103 -10.07 -6.57 0.18
N ALA A 104 -9.30 -6.32 -0.88
CA ALA A 104 -7.86 -6.09 -0.81
C ALA A 104 -7.48 -4.75 -1.48
N LEU A 105 -6.38 -4.15 -1.03
CA LEU A 105 -5.78 -3.00 -1.70
C LEU A 105 -5.16 -3.46 -3.01
N LEU A 106 -5.49 -2.80 -4.12
CA LEU A 106 -4.92 -3.01 -5.42
C LEU A 106 -4.05 -1.80 -5.78
N PHE A 107 -2.76 -2.05 -6.02
CA PHE A 107 -1.83 -1.07 -6.57
C PHE A 107 -1.57 -1.42 -8.03
N GLN A 108 -1.83 -0.50 -8.95
CA GLN A 108 -1.72 -0.75 -10.38
C GLN A 108 -0.94 0.36 -11.06
N VAL A 109 0.18 0.01 -11.70
CA VAL A 109 0.92 0.94 -12.57
C VAL A 109 0.13 1.14 -13.86
N VAL A 110 -0.13 2.39 -14.22
CA VAL A 110 -0.88 2.78 -15.43
C VAL A 110 0.04 3.29 -16.54
N SER A 111 1.17 3.89 -16.18
CA SER A 111 2.22 4.29 -17.11
C SER A 111 3.58 4.23 -16.43
N ALA A 112 4.61 3.96 -17.21
CA ALA A 112 5.99 4.04 -16.76
C ALA A 112 6.86 4.56 -17.90
N GLU A 113 7.91 5.30 -17.56
CA GLU A 113 8.87 5.88 -18.48
C GLU A 113 10.28 5.70 -17.91
N PHE A 114 11.20 5.21 -18.73
CA PHE A 114 12.62 5.09 -18.38
C PHE A 114 13.44 5.66 -19.52
N GLU A 115 14.45 6.49 -19.20
CA GLU A 115 15.31 7.08 -20.24
C GLU A 115 14.56 7.98 -21.24
N GLY A 116 13.40 8.53 -20.86
CA GLY A 116 12.53 9.28 -21.77
C GLY A 116 11.69 8.39 -22.70
N GLU A 117 11.77 7.07 -22.56
CA GLU A 117 11.05 6.10 -23.39
C GLU A 117 9.92 5.44 -22.58
N PRO A 118 8.69 5.43 -23.10
CA PRO A 118 7.57 4.78 -22.42
C PRO A 118 7.77 3.26 -22.38
N VAL A 119 7.39 2.67 -21.26
CA VAL A 119 7.36 1.22 -21.08
C VAL A 119 6.18 0.63 -21.85
N ASP A 120 6.40 -0.53 -22.46
CA ASP A 120 5.35 -1.22 -23.22
C ASP A 120 4.21 -1.67 -22.30
N GLN A 121 2.98 -1.57 -22.80
CA GLN A 121 1.77 -1.90 -22.03
C GLN A 121 1.71 -3.39 -21.64
N ALA A 122 2.28 -4.30 -22.44
CA ALA A 122 2.35 -5.71 -22.05
C ALA A 122 3.31 -5.92 -20.88
N GLN A 123 4.41 -5.16 -20.81
CA GLN A 123 5.34 -5.19 -19.68
C GLN A 123 4.68 -4.64 -18.41
N ILE A 124 3.92 -3.54 -18.52
CA ILE A 124 3.15 -2.99 -17.40
C ILE A 124 2.09 -3.99 -16.92
N ALA A 125 1.37 -4.63 -17.85
CA ALA A 125 0.37 -5.63 -17.51
C ALA A 125 0.98 -6.85 -16.80
N GLU A 126 2.12 -7.35 -17.29
CA GLU A 126 2.87 -8.44 -16.65
C GLU A 126 3.35 -8.03 -15.24
N PHE A 127 3.89 -6.82 -15.09
CA PHE A 127 4.29 -6.29 -13.79
C PHE A 127 3.11 -6.24 -12.81
N ASN A 128 1.97 -5.70 -13.23
CA ASN A 128 0.77 -5.61 -12.41
C ASN A 128 0.23 -7.00 -12.04
N ALA A 129 0.24 -7.96 -12.95
CA ALA A 129 -0.18 -9.34 -12.68
C ALA A 129 0.74 -10.01 -11.64
N ASN A 130 2.05 -9.82 -11.78
CA ASN A 130 3.05 -10.32 -10.84
C ASN A 130 2.89 -9.68 -9.45
N MET A 131 2.62 -8.38 -9.39
CA MET A 131 2.37 -7.66 -8.14
C MET A 131 1.09 -8.14 -7.47
N LYS A 132 -0.02 -8.23 -8.20
CA LYS A 132 -1.30 -8.75 -7.71
C LYS A 132 -1.15 -10.15 -7.12
N GLN A 133 -0.54 -11.08 -7.85
CA GLN A 133 -0.32 -12.45 -7.38
C GLN A 133 0.47 -12.50 -6.06
N ARG A 134 1.47 -11.61 -5.89
CA ARG A 134 2.27 -11.53 -4.67
C ARG A 134 1.49 -10.94 -3.50
N MET A 135 0.74 -9.87 -3.74
CA MET A 135 -0.14 -9.27 -2.74
C MET A 135 -1.18 -10.27 -2.25
N GLU A 136 -1.84 -10.99 -3.17
CA GLU A 136 -2.77 -12.08 -2.84
C GLU A 136 -2.09 -13.21 -2.05
N SER A 137 -0.88 -13.60 -2.46
CA SER A 137 -0.11 -14.64 -1.76
C SER A 137 0.28 -14.22 -0.34
N ARG A 138 0.57 -12.93 -0.11
CA ARG A 138 0.89 -12.37 1.21
C ARG A 138 -0.36 -12.28 2.07
N ALA A 139 -1.45 -11.74 1.52
CA ALA A 139 -2.74 -11.66 2.22
C ALA A 139 -3.23 -13.05 2.66
N ALA A 140 -3.08 -14.07 1.81
CA ALA A 140 -3.44 -15.45 2.15
C ALA A 140 -2.58 -16.05 3.28
N ARG A 141 -1.32 -15.64 3.42
CA ARG A 141 -0.41 -16.12 4.48
C ARG A 141 -0.61 -15.41 5.81
N GLU A 142 -0.96 -14.12 5.77
CA GLU A 142 -1.04 -13.32 7.00
C GLU A 142 -2.30 -13.60 7.82
N GLY A 143 -3.31 -14.30 7.27
CA GLY A 143 -4.35 -15.04 8.01
C GLY A 143 -5.25 -14.23 8.96
N ARG A 144 -4.99 -12.93 9.12
CA ARG A 144 -5.79 -12.00 9.91
C ARG A 144 -6.74 -11.31 8.96
N VAL A 145 -8.03 -11.55 9.17
CA VAL A 145 -9.12 -11.00 8.36
C VAL A 145 -9.19 -9.49 8.60
N VAL A 146 -8.40 -8.77 7.81
CA VAL A 146 -8.50 -7.32 7.62
C VAL A 146 -9.00 -7.13 6.19
N GLU A 147 -10.31 -6.88 6.06
CA GLU A 147 -10.93 -6.61 4.76
C GLU A 147 -10.75 -5.13 4.45
N MET A 148 -10.06 -4.79 3.35
CA MET A 148 -10.02 -3.42 2.86
C MET A 148 -11.40 -3.03 2.33
N LEU A 149 -11.93 -1.92 2.84
CA LEU A 149 -13.24 -1.40 2.44
C LEU A 149 -13.11 -0.23 1.49
N ASP A 150 -12.14 0.66 1.73
CA ASP A 150 -12.01 1.90 0.98
C ASP A 150 -10.56 2.42 0.98
N VAL A 151 -10.24 3.19 -0.05
CA VAL A 151 -9.02 4.00 -0.15
C VAL A 151 -9.37 5.36 -0.70
N VAL A 152 -8.95 6.41 0.02
CA VAL A 152 -9.05 7.79 -0.45
C VAL A 152 -7.64 8.34 -0.63
N LEU A 153 -7.31 8.74 -1.85
CA LEU A 153 -6.01 9.26 -2.22
C LEU A 153 -6.13 10.73 -2.61
N THR A 154 -5.48 11.60 -1.85
CA THR A 154 -5.41 13.05 -2.09
C THR A 154 -4.00 13.46 -2.48
N ASP A 155 -3.76 14.76 -2.62
CA ASP A 155 -2.43 15.34 -2.77
C ASP A 155 -1.59 15.26 -1.49
N ASP A 156 -2.21 15.28 -0.32
CA ASP A 156 -1.46 15.34 0.95
C ASP A 156 -1.42 14.01 1.72
N TYR A 157 -2.40 13.13 1.49
CA TYR A 157 -2.58 11.93 2.31
C TYR A 157 -3.32 10.78 1.60
N VAL A 158 -3.17 9.59 2.20
CA VAL A 158 -3.92 8.37 1.88
C VAL A 158 -4.70 7.92 3.10
N ASP A 159 -6.04 7.85 2.99
CA ASP A 159 -6.87 7.22 4.00
C ASP A 159 -7.19 5.78 3.57
N LEU A 160 -6.81 4.82 4.41
CA LEU A 160 -7.13 3.40 4.24
C LEU A 160 -8.19 3.01 5.26
N THR A 161 -9.33 2.53 4.78
CA THR A 161 -10.39 2.00 5.66
C THR A 161 -10.42 0.49 5.59
N PHE A 162 -10.27 -0.16 6.74
CA PHE A 162 -10.30 -1.61 6.82
C PHE A 162 -11.24 -2.10 7.92
N ARG A 163 -11.87 -3.25 7.68
CA ARG A 163 -12.69 -3.97 8.64
C ARG A 163 -11.88 -5.04 9.34
N VAL A 164 -11.90 -4.98 10.66
CA VAL A 164 -11.35 -6.02 11.54
C VAL A 164 -12.48 -6.88 12.04
N ASP A 165 -12.44 -8.17 11.71
CA ASP A 165 -13.33 -9.17 12.29
C ASP A 165 -12.65 -9.84 13.49
N ARG A 166 -13.37 -9.89 14.62
CA ARG A 166 -12.96 -10.61 15.81
C ARG A 166 -13.43 -12.07 15.71
N ARG A 167 -13.06 -12.79 14.64
CA ARG A 167 -13.18 -14.25 14.71
C ARG A 167 -12.07 -14.75 15.62
N ASN A 168 -12.46 -15.05 16.85
CA ASN A 168 -11.69 -15.94 17.70
C ASN A 168 -11.68 -17.30 16.99
N ASP A 169 -10.53 -17.69 16.43
CA ASP A 169 -10.19 -19.10 16.41
C ASP A 169 -9.95 -19.58 17.85
#